data_AF-A0A2D5E2Q3-F1
#
_entry.id   AF-A0A2D5E2Q3-F1
#
_cell.length_a   1.000
_cell.length_b   1.000
_cell.length_c   1.000
_cell.angle_alpha   90.00
_cell.angle_beta   90.00
_cell.angle_gamma   90.00
#
_symmetry.space_group_name_H-M   'P 1'
#
loop_
_entity.id
_entity.type
_entity.pdbx_description
1 polymer ?
#
loop_
_entity_poly.entity_id
_entity_poly.type
_entity_poly.pdbx_seq_one_letter_code
_entity_poly.pdbx_strand_id
1 'polypeptide(L)'
;MIQHPSTAEPIGSPIVTAQTLNEIAVFRLESLADGVGEFTVPGTQYRLNLDVEGDLSASIGQRVRGRVHGRALRMHRASAGGNFIEPLQGRPRIVQGTVLAVDPASQEVILDLVVPIRVAMADDQSASGFATGEMVNFYMEPGTRFVAEASGNG
;
A
#
# COMPACT_ATOMS: atom_id res chain seq x y z
N MET A 1 -52.97 26.96 30.74
CA MET A 1 -51.79 26.30 31.35
C MET A 1 -51.61 24.97 30.63
N ILE A 2 -50.75 24.92 29.61
CA ILE A 2 -50.39 23.68 28.91
C ILE A 2 -48.88 23.77 28.68
N GLN A 3 -48.12 22.92 29.36
CA GLN A 3 -46.67 22.79 29.22
C GLN A 3 -46.37 21.97 27.96
N HIS A 4 -45.49 22.48 27.09
CA HIS A 4 -44.87 21.68 26.04
C HIS A 4 -43.55 21.10 26.57
N PRO A 5 -43.29 19.79 26.40
CA PRO A 5 -42.05 19.18 26.87
C PRO A 5 -40.86 19.47 25.94
N SER A 6 -39.72 19.64 26.60
CA SER A 6 -38.33 19.80 26.14
C SER A 6 -37.95 19.01 24.88
N THR A 7 -37.38 19.70 23.91
CA THR A 7 -36.63 19.09 22.79
C THR A 7 -35.32 18.53 23.33
N ALA A 8 -35.09 17.23 23.13
CA ALA A 8 -33.84 16.55 23.44
C ALA A 8 -32.73 16.96 22.45
N GLU A 9 -31.53 17.18 22.96
CA GLU A 9 -30.32 17.40 22.15
C GLU A 9 -29.94 16.12 21.37
N PRO A 10 -29.41 16.22 20.15
CA PRO A 10 -28.86 15.06 19.46
C PRO A 10 -27.52 14.65 20.10
N ILE A 11 -27.58 13.51 20.78
CA ILE A 11 -26.51 12.54 21.06
C ILE A 11 -25.37 12.61 20.04
N GLY A 12 -24.17 12.91 20.56
CA GLY A 12 -22.93 12.97 19.80
C GLY A 12 -22.68 11.70 18.98
N SER A 13 -22.29 11.90 17.73
CA SER A 13 -21.89 10.84 16.82
C SER A 13 -20.77 10.00 17.43
N PRO A 14 -20.75 8.67 17.21
CA PRO A 14 -19.66 7.83 17.67
C PRO A 14 -18.36 8.29 17.00
N ILE A 15 -17.34 8.57 17.82
CA ILE A 15 -15.97 8.77 17.35
C ILE A 15 -15.54 7.42 16.76
N VAL A 16 -15.55 7.33 15.43
CA VAL A 16 -14.90 6.21 14.74
C VAL A 16 -13.41 6.36 14.99
N THR A 17 -12.88 5.54 15.90
CA THR A 17 -11.43 5.40 16.06
C THR A 17 -10.86 5.03 14.69
N ALA A 18 -10.00 5.90 14.13
CA ALA A 18 -9.26 5.58 12.93
C ALA A 18 -8.53 4.25 13.15
N GLN A 19 -8.93 3.21 12.42
CA GLN A 19 -8.14 1.98 12.38
C GLN A 19 -6.76 2.35 11.83
N THR A 20 -5.71 2.09 12.59
CA THR A 20 -4.34 2.23 12.11
C THR A 20 -4.13 1.22 11.00
N LEU A 21 -4.13 1.68 9.76
CA LEU A 21 -3.85 0.84 8.61
C LEU A 21 -2.39 0.39 8.67
N ASN A 22 -2.14 -0.91 8.63
CA ASN A 22 -0.78 -1.43 8.60
C ASN A 22 -0.22 -1.35 7.17
N GLU A 23 0.51 -0.27 6.88
CA GLU A 23 1.18 -0.05 5.58
C GLU A 23 2.60 -0.65 5.54
N ILE A 24 2.99 -1.43 6.55
CA ILE A 24 4.35 -1.94 6.66
C ILE A 24 4.49 -3.28 5.95
N ALA A 25 5.25 -3.27 4.86
CA ALA A 25 5.74 -4.46 4.20
C ALA A 25 6.86 -5.10 5.02
N VAL A 26 6.88 -6.43 5.03
CA VAL A 26 7.92 -7.23 5.67
C VAL A 26 8.59 -8.08 4.61
N PHE A 27 9.91 -7.93 4.48
CA PHE A 27 10.72 -8.66 3.52
C PHE A 27 11.91 -9.34 4.19
N ARG A 28 12.61 -10.16 3.43
CA ARG A 28 14.00 -10.51 3.68
C ARG A 28 14.85 -9.99 2.51
N LEU A 29 15.92 -9.27 2.83
CA LEU A 29 16.85 -8.74 1.83
C LEU A 29 17.75 -9.87 1.32
N GLU A 30 17.84 -10.06 0.02
CA GLU A 30 18.59 -11.16 -0.61
C GLU A 30 19.80 -10.65 -1.38
N SER A 31 19.70 -9.47 -1.99
CA SER A 31 20.83 -8.75 -2.58
C SER A 31 20.55 -7.25 -2.58
N LEU A 32 21.61 -6.43 -2.61
CA LEU A 32 21.53 -4.98 -2.77
C LEU A 32 22.68 -4.52 -3.67
N ALA A 33 22.35 -4.01 -4.85
CA ALA A 33 23.31 -3.51 -5.81
C ALA A 33 22.72 -2.34 -6.59
N ASP A 34 23.52 -1.30 -6.83
CA ASP A 34 23.13 -0.13 -7.64
C ASP A 34 21.81 0.53 -7.18
N GLY A 35 21.57 0.56 -5.86
CA GLY A 35 20.35 1.11 -5.27
C GLY A 35 19.11 0.23 -5.47
N VAL A 36 19.25 -0.99 -5.98
CA VAL A 36 18.16 -1.95 -6.16
C VAL A 36 18.33 -3.10 -5.18
N GLY A 37 17.32 -3.29 -4.35
CA GLY A 37 17.24 -4.44 -3.46
C GLY A 37 16.40 -5.56 -4.08
N GLU A 38 16.87 -6.78 -3.92
CA GLU A 38 16.10 -7.99 -4.19
C GLU A 38 15.54 -8.52 -2.88
N PHE A 39 14.22 -8.66 -2.82
CA PHE A 39 13.50 -8.95 -1.59
C PHE A 39 12.64 -10.21 -1.74
N THR A 40 12.76 -11.16 -0.81
CA THR A 40 11.77 -12.22 -0.68
C THR A 40 10.65 -11.81 0.27
N VAL A 41 9.42 -12.20 -0.08
CA VAL A 41 8.24 -12.01 0.77
C VAL A 41 7.98 -13.29 1.58
N PRO A 42 8.11 -13.27 2.92
CA PRO A 42 7.94 -14.46 3.74
C PRO A 42 6.61 -15.19 3.48
N GLY A 43 6.68 -16.52 3.35
CA GLY A 43 5.50 -17.36 3.13
C GLY A 43 4.99 -17.38 1.68
N THR A 44 5.71 -16.79 0.74
CA THR A 44 5.32 -16.76 -0.68
C THR A 44 6.50 -17.09 -1.59
N GLN A 45 6.24 -17.21 -2.90
CA GLN A 45 7.27 -17.40 -3.93
C GLN A 45 7.77 -16.08 -4.54
N TYR A 46 7.30 -14.93 -4.04
CA TYR A 46 7.64 -13.64 -4.59
C TYR A 46 9.07 -13.23 -4.27
N ARG A 47 9.74 -12.70 -5.30
CA ARG A 47 11.08 -12.12 -5.25
C ARG A 47 11.06 -10.80 -6.00
N LEU A 48 10.89 -9.71 -5.26
CA LEU A 48 10.66 -8.37 -5.82
C LEU A 48 11.95 -7.58 -5.90
N ASN A 49 12.18 -6.95 -7.05
CA ASN A 49 13.26 -5.98 -7.22
C ASN A 49 12.70 -4.58 -7.05
N LEU A 50 13.11 -3.90 -5.98
CA LEU A 50 12.64 -2.58 -5.60
C LEU A 50 13.81 -1.61 -5.51
N ASP A 51 13.59 -0.37 -5.94
CA ASP A 51 14.58 0.68 -5.74
C ASP A 51 14.57 1.05 -4.25
N VAL A 52 15.73 1.16 -3.62
CA VAL A 52 15.85 1.44 -2.19
C VAL A 52 15.97 2.95 -1.98
N GLU A 53 15.08 3.51 -1.17
CA GLU A 53 15.16 4.89 -0.70
C GLU A 53 16.10 5.02 0.49
N GLY A 54 17.16 5.81 0.32
CA GLY A 54 18.09 6.12 1.40
C GLY A 54 18.96 4.91 1.76
N ASP A 55 19.55 4.97 2.95
CA ASP A 55 20.47 3.94 3.41
C ASP A 55 19.70 2.77 4.03
N LEU A 56 19.96 1.57 3.52
CA LEU A 56 19.49 0.32 4.10
C LEU A 56 20.61 -0.33 4.91
N SER A 57 20.54 -0.23 6.24
CA SER A 57 21.55 -0.76 7.16
C SER A 57 21.50 -2.28 7.35
N ALA A 58 20.47 -2.95 6.83
CA ALA A 58 20.28 -4.38 7.00
C ALA A 58 21.27 -5.21 6.16
N SER A 59 21.87 -6.21 6.79
CA SER A 59 22.70 -7.19 6.08
C SER A 59 21.86 -8.11 5.20
N ILE A 60 22.47 -8.65 4.14
CA ILE A 60 21.87 -9.71 3.32
C ILE A 60 21.42 -10.88 4.21
N GLY A 61 20.24 -11.41 3.92
CA GLY A 61 19.57 -12.48 4.65
C GLY A 61 18.77 -12.01 5.87
N GLN A 62 18.83 -10.73 6.26
CA GLN A 62 18.07 -10.19 7.38
C GLN A 62 16.64 -9.80 6.99
N ARG A 63 15.75 -9.83 7.98
CA ARG A 63 14.39 -9.30 7.86
C ARG A 63 14.46 -7.77 7.83
N VAL A 64 13.71 -7.16 6.92
CA VAL A 64 13.56 -5.72 6.79
C VAL A 64 12.09 -5.34 6.78
N ARG A 65 11.79 -4.16 7.31
CA ARG A 65 10.45 -3.59 7.40
C ARG A 65 10.46 -2.21 6.79
N GLY A 66 9.39 -1.84 6.11
CA GLY A 66 9.32 -0.55 5.43
C GLY A 66 8.04 -0.37 4.67
N ARG A 67 7.94 0.76 3.99
CA ARG A 67 6.82 1.09 3.10
C ARG A 67 7.24 0.86 1.66
N VAL A 68 6.27 0.44 0.84
CA VAL A 68 6.48 0.27 -0.59
C VAL A 68 5.62 1.29 -1.33
N HIS A 69 6.25 2.03 -2.23
CA HIS A 69 5.62 3.06 -3.03
C HIS A 69 5.74 2.71 -4.51
N GLY A 70 4.66 2.91 -5.26
CA GLY A 70 4.66 2.74 -6.70
C GLY A 70 3.76 3.78 -7.37
N ARG A 71 3.67 3.72 -8.69
CA ARG A 71 2.79 4.57 -9.48
C ARG A 71 2.08 3.75 -10.56
N ALA A 72 0.77 3.94 -10.67
CA ALA A 72 -0.03 3.30 -11.71
C ALA A 72 0.07 4.08 -13.02
N LEU A 73 0.20 3.38 -14.16
CA LEU A 73 0.00 3.97 -15.48
C LEU A 73 -1.46 4.35 -15.71
N ARG A 74 -2.38 3.46 -15.30
CA ARG A 74 -3.82 3.71 -15.19
C ARG A 74 -4.47 2.57 -14.43
N MET A 75 -5.35 2.92 -13.48
CA MET A 75 -6.05 1.96 -12.65
C MET A 75 -7.46 1.68 -13.16
N HIS A 76 -7.81 0.40 -13.25
CA HIS A 76 -9.12 -0.08 -13.68
C HIS A 76 -9.76 -0.92 -12.59
N ARG A 77 -11.08 -0.85 -12.43
CA ARG A 77 -11.80 -1.80 -11.58
C ARG A 77 -11.75 -3.18 -12.21
N ALA A 78 -11.45 -4.19 -11.41
CA ALA A 78 -11.53 -5.59 -11.80
C ALA A 78 -12.76 -6.23 -11.13
N SER A 79 -13.42 -7.15 -11.83
CA SER A 79 -14.65 -7.82 -11.35
C SER A 79 -14.41 -9.23 -10.82
N ALA A 80 -13.20 -9.78 -10.97
CA ALA A 80 -12.86 -11.14 -10.59
C ALA A 80 -11.34 -11.34 -10.40
N GLY A 81 -10.96 -12.52 -9.89
CA GLY A 81 -9.58 -12.91 -9.65
C GLY A 81 -9.13 -12.69 -8.20
N GLY A 82 -7.83 -12.82 -7.97
CA GLY A 82 -7.20 -12.59 -6.66
C GLY A 82 -6.17 -11.47 -6.71
N ASN A 83 -5.56 -11.19 -5.56
CA ASN A 83 -4.47 -10.23 -5.46
C ASN A 83 -3.17 -10.84 -6.00
N PHE A 84 -2.47 -10.15 -6.89
CA PHE A 84 -1.19 -10.60 -7.43
C PHE A 84 -0.30 -9.44 -7.88
N ILE A 85 1.00 -9.75 -8.00
CA ILE A 85 1.99 -8.92 -8.67
C ILE A 85 2.64 -9.80 -9.74
N GLU A 86 2.92 -9.26 -10.93
CA GLU A 86 3.70 -9.95 -11.93
C GLU A 86 4.87 -9.10 -12.43
N PRO A 87 6.01 -9.73 -12.75
CA PRO A 87 6.29 -11.17 -12.58
C PRO A 87 6.45 -11.58 -11.11
N LEU A 88 6.36 -12.88 -10.81
CA LEU A 88 6.68 -13.42 -9.48
C LEU A 88 8.13 -13.12 -9.05
N GLN A 89 9.04 -12.98 -10.01
CA GLN A 89 10.45 -12.66 -9.80
C GLN A 89 10.86 -11.47 -10.68
N GLY A 90 11.25 -10.36 -10.05
CA GLY A 90 11.71 -9.16 -10.72
C GLY A 90 10.99 -7.88 -10.28
N ARG A 91 11.04 -6.85 -11.13
CA ARG A 91 10.39 -5.55 -10.87
C ARG A 91 8.87 -5.69 -11.06
N PRO A 92 8.02 -5.19 -10.14
CA PRO A 92 6.56 -5.16 -10.34
C PRO A 92 6.17 -4.50 -11.66
N ARG A 93 5.25 -5.11 -12.42
CA ARG A 93 4.77 -4.61 -13.73
C ARG A 93 3.26 -4.67 -13.89
N ILE A 94 2.64 -5.80 -13.55
CA ILE A 94 1.18 -5.96 -13.61
C ILE A 94 0.72 -6.23 -12.19
N VAL A 95 -0.26 -5.49 -11.72
CA VAL A 95 -0.74 -5.58 -10.34
C VAL A 95 -2.25 -5.67 -10.36
N GLN A 96 -2.78 -6.62 -9.59
CA GLN A 96 -4.18 -6.63 -9.20
C GLN A 96 -4.25 -6.71 -7.69
N GLY A 97 -4.99 -5.81 -7.06
CA GLY A 97 -5.08 -5.72 -5.60
C GLY A 97 -6.42 -5.17 -5.14
N THR A 98 -6.67 -5.28 -3.85
CA THR A 98 -7.88 -4.73 -3.23
C THR A 98 -7.56 -3.41 -2.54
N VAL A 99 -8.34 -2.36 -2.79
CA VAL A 99 -8.13 -1.06 -2.13
C VAL A 99 -8.39 -1.20 -0.63
N LEU A 100 -7.38 -0.97 0.19
CA LEU A 100 -7.49 -0.88 1.65
C LEU A 100 -7.98 0.52 2.07
N ALA A 101 -7.41 1.55 1.46
CA ALA A 101 -7.77 2.94 1.72
C ALA A 101 -7.43 3.83 0.53
N VAL A 102 -8.02 5.03 0.54
CA VAL A 102 -7.80 6.08 -0.44
C VAL A 102 -7.29 7.31 0.28
N ASP A 103 -6.24 7.93 -0.26
CA ASP A 103 -5.68 9.20 0.21
C ASP A 103 -5.87 10.27 -0.88
N PRO A 104 -6.97 11.04 -0.84
CA PRO A 104 -7.22 12.09 -1.82
C PRO A 104 -6.21 13.23 -1.75
N ALA A 105 -5.57 13.46 -0.61
CA ALA A 105 -4.66 14.58 -0.42
C ALA A 105 -3.34 14.35 -1.15
N SER A 106 -2.83 13.12 -1.13
CA SER A 106 -1.62 12.72 -1.87
C SER A 106 -1.91 12.15 -3.27
N GLN A 107 -3.18 11.98 -3.66
CA GLN A 107 -3.58 11.26 -4.87
C GLN A 107 -2.99 9.85 -4.91
N GLU A 108 -3.23 9.09 -3.84
CA GLU A 108 -2.76 7.71 -3.72
C GLU A 108 -3.87 6.77 -3.25
N VAL A 109 -3.71 5.48 -3.58
CA VAL A 109 -4.46 4.39 -2.97
C VAL A 109 -3.51 3.41 -2.30
N ILE A 110 -3.97 2.80 -1.22
CA ILE A 110 -3.22 1.76 -0.51
C ILE A 110 -3.87 0.44 -0.86
N LEU A 111 -3.09 -0.51 -1.37
CA LEU A 111 -3.59 -1.78 -1.84
C LEU A 111 -3.18 -2.94 -0.93
N ASP A 112 -4.13 -3.83 -0.70
CA ASP A 112 -3.91 -5.18 -0.20
C ASP A 112 -3.38 -6.05 -1.33
N LEU A 113 -2.18 -6.55 -1.12
CA LEU A 113 -1.39 -7.36 -2.03
C LEU A 113 -0.56 -8.33 -1.19
N VAL A 114 0.36 -9.06 -1.81
CA VAL A 114 1.31 -9.92 -1.07
C VAL A 114 2.14 -9.14 -0.02
N VAL A 115 2.25 -7.83 -0.19
CA VAL A 115 2.67 -6.84 0.80
C VAL A 115 1.87 -5.55 0.56
N PRO A 116 1.55 -4.73 1.57
CA PRO A 116 0.89 -3.44 1.35
C PRO A 116 1.73 -2.53 0.44
N ILE A 117 1.10 -1.92 -0.57
CA ILE A 117 1.74 -0.95 -1.47
C ILE A 117 0.88 0.31 -1.55
N ARG A 118 1.51 1.46 -1.37
CA ARG A 118 0.93 2.78 -1.64
C ARG A 118 1.21 3.14 -3.10
N VAL A 119 0.15 3.45 -3.86
CA VAL A 119 0.21 3.63 -5.30
C VAL A 119 -0.29 5.02 -5.66
N ALA A 120 0.60 5.85 -6.20
CA ALA A 120 0.25 7.11 -6.80
C ALA A 120 -0.58 6.90 -8.08
N MET A 121 -1.59 7.75 -8.26
CA MET A 121 -2.42 7.72 -9.45
C MET A 121 -1.67 8.27 -10.67
N ALA A 122 -2.15 7.90 -11.86
CA ALA A 122 -1.78 8.59 -13.09
C ALA A 122 -2.30 10.04 -13.07
N ASP A 123 -1.63 10.96 -13.77
CA ASP A 123 -1.93 12.40 -13.68
C ASP A 123 -3.35 12.76 -14.12
N ASP A 124 -3.97 11.95 -14.98
CA ASP A 124 -5.34 12.12 -15.47
C ASP A 124 -6.39 11.34 -14.66
N GLN A 125 -6.00 10.75 -13.54
CA GLN A 125 -6.86 9.88 -12.73
C GLN A 125 -6.89 10.30 -11.26
N SER A 126 -8.09 10.48 -10.72
CA SER A 126 -8.25 10.83 -9.31
C SER A 126 -8.34 9.61 -8.41
N ALA A 127 -7.64 9.65 -7.27
CA ALA A 127 -7.74 8.62 -6.23
C ALA A 127 -9.16 8.53 -5.64
N SER A 128 -9.86 9.67 -5.54
CA SER A 128 -11.26 9.74 -5.07
C SER A 128 -12.25 9.02 -5.99
N GLY A 129 -11.82 8.59 -7.18
CA GLY A 129 -12.60 7.74 -8.07
C GLY A 129 -12.65 6.27 -7.63
N PHE A 130 -12.00 5.89 -6.52
CA PHE A 130 -11.95 4.53 -5.97
C PHE A 130 -12.49 4.48 -4.54
N ALA A 131 -12.78 3.28 -4.05
CA ALA A 131 -13.26 3.05 -2.68
C ALA A 131 -12.62 1.80 -2.05
N THR A 132 -12.52 1.80 -0.71
CA THR A 132 -12.10 0.62 0.05
C THR A 132 -12.93 -0.61 -0.31
N GLY A 133 -12.26 -1.75 -0.49
CA GLY A 133 -12.86 -3.02 -0.89
C GLY A 133 -12.96 -3.21 -2.40
N GLU A 134 -12.73 -2.18 -3.22
CA GLU A 134 -12.71 -2.34 -4.68
C GLU A 134 -11.47 -3.12 -5.13
N MET A 135 -11.66 -4.12 -5.98
CA MET A 135 -10.57 -4.78 -6.68
C MET A 135 -10.15 -3.91 -7.88
N VAL A 136 -8.85 -3.70 -8.03
CA VAL A 136 -8.28 -2.88 -9.09
C VAL A 136 -7.14 -3.61 -9.80
N ASN A 137 -6.98 -3.35 -11.09
CA ASN A 137 -5.90 -3.88 -11.93
C ASN A 137 -5.24 -2.73 -12.69
N PHE A 138 -3.91 -2.78 -12.79
CA PHE A 138 -3.12 -1.77 -13.50
C PHE A 138 -1.74 -2.28 -13.89
N TYR A 139 -1.15 -1.58 -14.85
CA TYR A 139 0.30 -1.62 -15.08
C TYR A 139 1.00 -0.62 -14.15
N MET A 140 2.07 -1.08 -13.49
CA MET A 140 2.94 -0.29 -12.64
C MET A 140 4.04 0.37 -13.48
N GLU A 141 4.31 1.65 -13.23
CA GLU A 141 5.48 2.33 -13.77
C GLU A 141 6.78 1.71 -13.21
N PRO A 142 7.88 1.68 -13.98
CA PRO A 142 9.19 1.37 -13.41
C PRO A 142 9.52 2.31 -12.25
N GLY A 143 10.17 1.80 -11.21
CA GLY A 143 10.60 2.62 -10.07
C GLY A 143 9.84 2.35 -8.76
N THR A 144 9.17 1.20 -8.63
CA THR A 144 8.60 0.80 -7.33
C THR A 144 9.69 0.80 -6.27
N ARG A 145 9.45 1.53 -5.19
CA ARG A 145 10.46 1.91 -4.21
C ARG A 145 10.16 1.34 -2.84
N PHE A 146 11.20 0.94 -2.12
CA PHE A 146 11.15 0.54 -0.73
C PHE A 146 11.80 1.60 0.15
N VAL A 147 11.09 2.03 1.19
CA VAL A 147 11.58 2.96 2.22
C VAL A 147 11.65 2.22 3.54
N ALA A 148 12.85 2.00 4.05
CA ALA A 148 13.05 1.29 5.30
C ALA A 148 12.42 2.06 6.48
N GLU A 149 11.79 1.34 7.42
CA GLU A 149 11.54 1.92 8.73
C GLU A 149 12.89 2.14 9.41
N ALA A 150 13.09 3.33 9.99
CA ALA A 150 14.22 3.55 10.87
C ALA A 150 14.24 2.42 11.92
N SER A 151 15.40 1.80 12.14
CA SER A 151 15.55 0.77 13.16
C SER A 151 15.26 1.41 14.52
N GLY A 152 14.01 1.31 14.97
CA GLY A 152 13.67 1.56 16.36
C GLY A 152 14.40 0.50 17.17
N ASN A 153 15.39 0.92 17.97
CA ASN A 153 15.92 0.06 19.03
C ASN A 153 14.75 -0.27 19.96
N GLY A 154 14.17 -1.45 19.77
CA GLY A 154 13.23 -2.10 20.68
C GLY A 154 13.97 -3.13 21.50
#